data_AF-A0A177K3R2-F1
#
_entry.id   AF-A0A177K3R2-F1
#
_cell.length_a   1.000
_cell.length_b   1.000
_cell.length_c   1.000
_cell.angle_alpha   90.00
_cell.angle_beta   90.00
_cell.angle_gamma   90.00
#
_symmetry.space_group_name_H-M   'P 1'
#
loop_
_entity.id
_entity.type
_entity.pdbx_description
1 polymer ?
#
loop_
_entity_poly.entity_id
_entity_poly.type
_entity_poly.pdbx_seq_one_letter_code
_entity_poly.pdbx_strand_id
1 'polypeptide(L)'
;MKGGIHRISSDRFIADWQSSDSQRQALSRSGDHNASGKVREAMAGMAKGLERDPQLESLLRNRTQELGLSSQSGQSLSQDLQRHLGRSLGSGLID
;
A
#
# COMPACT_ATOMS: atom_id res chain seq x y z
N MET A 1 27.39 -15.24 -10.93
CA MET A 1 26.88 -14.61 -12.17
C MET A 1 25.54 -13.97 -11.82
N LYS A 2 25.45 -12.64 -11.98
CA LYS A 2 24.26 -11.76 -11.98
C LYS A 2 23.25 -11.92 -10.82
N GLY A 3 23.40 -11.07 -9.81
CA GLY A 3 22.31 -10.71 -8.91
C GLY A 3 21.17 -10.08 -9.71
N GLY A 4 20.08 -10.82 -9.89
CA GLY A 4 18.82 -10.26 -10.35
C GLY A 4 18.15 -9.60 -9.16
N ILE A 5 18.28 -8.28 -9.02
CA ILE A 5 17.36 -7.50 -8.19
C ILE A 5 15.98 -7.80 -8.78
N HIS A 6 15.18 -8.62 -8.10
CA HIS A 6 13.79 -8.86 -8.49
C HIS A 6 13.03 -7.56 -8.28
N ARG A 7 13.02 -6.69 -9.29
CA ARG A 7 12.09 -5.58 -9.34
C ARG A 7 10.70 -6.15 -9.45
N ILE A 8 9.86 -5.84 -8.48
CA ILE A 8 8.43 -6.09 -8.57
C ILE A 8 7.87 -5.28 -9.74
N SER A 9 7.02 -5.88 -10.57
CA SER A 9 6.32 -5.15 -11.63
C SER A 9 5.23 -4.27 -11.02
N SER A 10 4.83 -3.20 -11.72
CA SER A 10 3.70 -2.37 -11.30
C SER A 10 2.41 -3.19 -11.17
N ASP A 11 2.21 -4.15 -12.07
CA ASP A 11 1.08 -5.09 -12.04
C ASP A 11 1.08 -5.95 -10.77
N ARG A 12 2.23 -6.55 -10.45
CA ARG A 12 2.38 -7.38 -9.25
C ARG A 12 2.16 -6.55 -7.98
N PHE A 13 2.72 -5.34 -7.94
CA PHE A 13 2.51 -4.43 -6.83
C PHE A 13 1.02 -4.10 -6.62
N ILE A 14 0.29 -3.79 -7.70
CA ILE A 14 -1.14 -3.50 -7.64
C ILE A 14 -1.91 -4.73 -7.12
N ALA A 15 -1.61 -5.91 -7.63
CA ALA A 15 -2.25 -7.16 -7.19
C ALA A 15 -2.00 -7.45 -5.71
N ASP A 16 -0.75 -7.38 -5.24
CA ASP A 16 -0.41 -7.59 -3.84
C ASP A 16 -1.04 -6.51 -2.94
N TRP A 17 -1.11 -5.26 -3.41
CA TRP A 17 -1.75 -4.15 -2.68
C TRP A 17 -3.25 -4.38 -2.52
N GLN A 18 -3.97 -4.66 -3.61
CA GLN A 18 -5.42 -4.90 -3.59
C GLN A 18 -5.79 -6.12 -2.74
N SER A 19 -5.02 -7.21 -2.87
CA SER A 19 -5.22 -8.41 -2.06
C SER A 19 -5.03 -8.12 -0.58
N SER A 20 -3.96 -7.40 -0.22
CA SER A 20 -3.69 -7.02 1.17
C SER A 20 -4.76 -6.07 1.72
N ASP A 21 -5.23 -5.11 0.93
CA ASP A 21 -6.28 -4.19 1.36
C ASP A 21 -7.60 -4.92 1.62
N SER A 22 -8.00 -5.83 0.71
CA SER A 22 -9.18 -6.67 0.90
C SER A 22 -9.08 -7.54 2.15
N GLN A 23 -7.91 -8.16 2.38
CA GLN A 23 -7.67 -8.96 3.58
C GLN A 23 -7.73 -8.12 4.86
N ARG A 24 -7.10 -6.94 4.86
CA ARG A 24 -7.14 -6.00 5.99
C ARG A 24 -8.57 -5.56 6.31
N GLN A 25 -9.37 -5.25 5.29
CA GLN A 25 -10.77 -4.88 5.45
C GLN A 25 -11.59 -6.04 6.01
N ALA A 26 -11.40 -7.27 5.52
CA ALA A 26 -12.09 -8.45 6.04
C ALA A 26 -11.76 -8.70 7.51
N LEU A 27 -10.47 -8.66 7.88
CA LEU A 27 -10.01 -8.83 9.26
C LEU A 27 -10.50 -7.71 10.18
N SER A 28 -10.56 -6.47 9.68
CA SER A 28 -11.11 -5.36 10.46
C SER A 28 -12.62 -5.52 10.70
N ARG A 29 -13.36 -6.11 9.75
CA ARG A 29 -14.80 -6.38 9.88
C ARG A 29 -15.09 -7.56 10.81
N SER A 30 -14.20 -8.54 10.90
CA SER A 30 -14.32 -9.67 11.84
C SER A 30 -13.91 -9.31 13.27
N GLY A 31 -13.28 -8.15 13.49
CA GLY A 31 -12.76 -7.72 14.79
C GLY A 31 -11.33 -8.17 15.07
N ASP A 32 -10.66 -8.80 14.10
CA ASP A 32 -9.27 -9.24 14.19
C ASP A 32 -8.28 -8.09 13.97
N HIS A 33 -8.30 -7.10 14.86
CA HIS A 33 -7.49 -5.88 14.76
C HIS A 33 -5.98 -6.17 14.76
N ASN A 34 -5.51 -7.21 15.47
CA ASN A 34 -4.10 -7.62 15.45
C ASN A 34 -3.66 -8.11 14.06
N ALA A 35 -4.45 -9.00 13.45
CA ALA A 35 -4.15 -9.52 12.12
C ALA A 35 -4.28 -8.42 11.06
N SER A 36 -5.31 -7.57 11.17
CA SER A 36 -5.47 -6.38 10.32
C SER A 36 -4.27 -5.43 10.42
N GLY A 37 -3.74 -5.24 11.64
CA GLY A 37 -2.52 -4.48 11.91
C GLY A 37 -1.30 -5.03 11.17
N LYS A 38 -1.06 -6.34 11.23
CA LYS A 38 0.06 -6.99 10.52
C LYS A 38 -0.01 -6.81 9.01
N VAL A 39 -1.22 -6.93 8.44
CA VAL A 39 -1.43 -6.69 7.00
C VAL A 39 -1.16 -5.22 6.65
N ARG A 40 -1.62 -4.29 7.50
CA ARG A 40 -1.33 -2.86 7.35
C ARG A 40 0.18 -2.56 7.41
N GLU A 41 0.92 -3.21 8.31
CA GLU A 41 2.39 -3.06 8.38
C GLU A 41 3.07 -3.56 7.09
N ALA A 42 2.63 -4.69 6.54
CA ALA A 42 3.13 -5.18 5.26
C ALA A 42 2.86 -4.19 4.12
N MET A 43 1.65 -3.62 4.07
CA MET A 43 1.31 -2.57 3.10
C MET A 43 2.14 -1.29 3.28
N ALA A 44 2.41 -0.88 4.52
CA ALA A 44 3.30 0.24 4.80
C ALA A 44 4.73 -0.02 4.29
N GLY A 45 5.22 -1.26 4.43
CA GLY A 45 6.49 -1.70 3.86
C GLY A 45 6.52 -1.61 2.33
N MET A 46 5.44 -2.02 1.65
CA MET A 46 5.30 -1.88 0.20
C MET A 46 5.34 -0.42 -0.23
N ALA A 47 4.57 0.44 0.42
CA ALA A 47 4.55 1.88 0.14
C ALA A 47 5.93 2.53 0.34
N LYS A 48 6.65 2.17 1.40
CA LYS A 48 8.03 2.62 1.67
C LYS A 48 9.03 2.13 0.62
N GLY A 49 8.80 0.95 0.05
CA GLY A 49 9.59 0.41 -1.05
C GLY A 49 9.62 1.32 -2.29
N LEU A 50 8.54 2.08 -2.54
CA LEU A 50 8.44 3.01 -3.66
C LEU A 50 9.45 4.17 -3.56
N GLU A 51 9.77 4.61 -2.34
CA GLU A 51 10.77 5.66 -2.11
C GLU A 51 12.17 5.24 -2.61
N ARG A 52 12.40 3.92 -2.74
CA ARG A 52 13.66 3.34 -3.23
C ARG A 52 13.62 2.93 -4.70
N ASP A 53 12.44 2.90 -5.32
CA ASP A 53 12.26 2.56 -6.74
C ASP A 53 11.44 3.64 -7.47
N PRO A 54 12.08 4.76 -7.89
CA PRO A 54 11.39 5.86 -8.56
C PRO A 54 10.79 5.46 -9.92
N GLN A 55 11.29 4.38 -10.54
CA GLN A 55 10.73 3.87 -11.80
C GLN A 55 9.39 3.18 -11.54
N LEU A 56 9.32 2.32 -10.53
CA LEU A 56 8.08 1.71 -10.10
C LEU A 56 7.06 2.77 -9.63
N GLU A 57 7.51 3.76 -8.85
CA GLU A 57 6.64 4.86 -8.41
C GLU A 57 6.01 5.60 -9.61
N SER A 58 6.79 5.89 -10.65
CA SER A 58 6.30 6.56 -11.86
C SER A 58 5.28 5.71 -12.63
N LEU A 59 5.48 4.40 -12.69
CA LEU A 59 4.53 3.48 -13.34
C LEU A 59 3.20 3.42 -12.57
N LEU A 60 3.27 3.36 -11.25
CA LEU A 60 2.09 3.29 -10.38
C LEU A 60 1.35 4.62 -10.27
N ARG A 61 2.03 5.76 -10.44
CA ARG A 61 1.39 7.09 -10.51
C ARG A 61 0.38 7.19 -11.65
N ASN A 62 0.56 6.47 -12.74
CA ASN A 62 -0.44 6.46 -13.83
C ASN A 62 -1.65 5.56 -13.51
N ARG A 63 -1.62 4.82 -12.39
CA ARG A 63 -2.57 3.76 -12.02
C ARG A 63 -3.05 3.88 -10.58
N THR A 64 -3.08 5.09 -10.04
CA THR A 64 -3.45 5.31 -8.62
C THR A 64 -4.88 4.91 -8.30
N GLN A 65 -5.79 4.97 -9.28
CA GLN A 65 -7.15 4.48 -9.11
C GLN A 65 -7.21 2.97 -8.82
N GLU A 66 -6.31 2.18 -9.42
CA GLU A 66 -6.21 0.74 -9.15
C GLU A 66 -5.69 0.46 -7.73
N LEU A 67 -5.00 1.41 -7.11
CA LEU A 67 -4.55 1.33 -5.71
C LEU A 67 -5.61 1.81 -4.71
N GLY A 68 -6.82 2.17 -5.18
CA GLY A 68 -7.89 2.70 -4.33
C GLY A 68 -7.73 4.18 -3.98
N LEU A 69 -6.82 4.90 -4.64
CA LEU A 69 -6.59 6.32 -4.42
C LEU A 69 -7.46 7.16 -5.37
N SER A 70 -8.31 8.01 -4.81
CA SER A 70 -9.25 8.85 -5.59
C SER A 70 -8.57 9.96 -6.37
N SER A 71 -7.53 10.57 -5.77
CA SER A 71 -6.73 11.64 -6.37
C SER A 71 -5.32 11.64 -5.77
N GLN A 72 -4.33 12.06 -6.56
CA GLN A 72 -2.98 12.31 -6.06
C GLN A 72 -2.94 13.65 -5.31
N SER A 73 -2.30 13.67 -4.15
CA SER A 73 -2.19 14.89 -3.35
C SER A 73 -1.09 15.85 -3.86
N GLY A 74 -0.44 15.53 -4.99
CA GLY A 74 0.78 16.19 -5.47
C GLY A 74 2.05 15.81 -4.71
N GLN A 75 1.93 14.97 -3.68
CA GLN A 75 3.04 14.40 -2.89
C GLN A 75 3.57 13.11 -3.56
N SER A 76 4.54 12.43 -2.94
CA SER A 76 5.00 11.11 -3.41
C SER A 76 3.88 10.08 -3.29
N LEU A 77 3.87 9.10 -4.18
CA LEU A 77 2.84 8.05 -4.15
C LEU A 77 2.96 7.22 -2.86
N SER A 78 4.18 7.00 -2.36
CA SER A 78 4.43 6.38 -1.06
C SER A 78 3.63 7.05 0.07
N GLN A 79 3.56 8.38 0.07
CA GLN A 79 2.87 9.15 1.11
C GLN A 79 1.36 9.12 0.95
N ASP A 80 0.85 9.18 -0.28
CA ASP A 80 -0.58 9.00 -0.56
C ASP A 80 -1.07 7.59 -0.12
N LEU A 81 -0.29 6.55 -0.39
CA LEU A 81 -0.58 5.18 0.05
C LEU A 81 -0.57 5.04 1.57
N GLN A 82 0.44 5.61 2.25
CA GLN A 82 0.48 5.60 3.73
C GLN A 82 -0.72 6.35 4.34
N ARG A 83 -1.14 7.47 3.74
CA ARG A 83 -2.34 8.21 4.17
C ARG A 83 -3.60 7.38 3.97
N HIS A 84 -3.73 6.65 2.86
CA HIS A 84 -4.83 5.73 2.62
C HIS A 84 -4.92 4.63 3.70
N LEU A 85 -3.77 4.08 4.12
CA LEU A 85 -3.70 3.10 5.22
C LEU A 85 -4.08 3.69 6.58
N GLY A 86 -3.85 4.99 6.81
CA GLY A 86 -4.30 5.70 8.01
C GLY A 86 -5.79 6.00 7.99
N ARG A 87 -6.35 6.33 6.82
CA ARG A 87 -7.76 6.71 6.65
C ARG A 87 -8.72 5.53 6.75
N SER A 88 -8.23 4.34 6.40
CA SER A 88 -9.01 3.10 6.48
C SER A 88 -9.03 2.45 7.86
N LEU A 89 -8.37 3.06 8.85
CA LEU A 89 -8.71 2.85 10.25
C LEU A 89 -9.76 3.90 10.59
N GLY A 90 -11.02 3.48 10.65
CA GLY A 90 -12.01 4.28 11.36
C GLY A 90 -11.50 4.56 12.77
N SER A 91 -11.50 5.84 13.14
CA SER A 91 -11.53 6.37 14.50
C SER A 91 -11.20 5.39 15.64
N GLY A 92 -9.99 5.50 16.18
CA GLY A 92 -9.63 4.89 17.45
C GLY A 92 -8.13 4.90 17.65
N LEU A 93 -7.66 5.68 18.63
CA LEU A 93 -6.29 5.78 19.14
C LEU A 93 -5.37 6.76 18.39
N ILE A 94 -5.59 8.04 18.69
CA ILE A 94 -4.53 8.86 19.29
C ILE A 94 -4.20 8.26 20.67
N ASP A 95 -2.97 7.79 20.85
CA ASP A 95 -2.24 7.83 22.12
C ASP A 95 -0.84 8.38 21.81
#